data_AF-A0A7X5WLH2-F1
#
_entry.id   AF-A0A7X5WLH2-F1
#
_cell.length_a   1.000
_cell.length_b   1.000
_cell.length_c   1.000
_cell.angle_alpha   90.00
_cell.angle_beta   90.00
_cell.angle_gamma   90.00
#
_symmetry.space_group_name_H-M   'P 1'
#
loop_
_entity.id
_entity.type
_entity.pdbx_description
1 polymer ?
#
loop_
_entity_poly.entity_id
_entity_poly.type
_entity_poly.pdbx_seq_one_letter_code
_entity_poly.pdbx_strand_id
1 'polypeptide(L)' 'MSDTSTAETESQFGTFDSDGNYVPRQIIDADLGGVDIDEAYTSTMVTVEDGQL' A
#
# COMPACT_ATOMS: atom_id res chain seq x y z
N MET A 1 -14.30 -0.68 29.73
CA MET A 1 -13.09 0.10 29.39
C MET A 1 -12.78 -0.18 27.94
N SER A 2 -13.07 0.76 27.04
CA SER A 2 -12.44 0.81 25.72
C SER A 2 -12.28 2.28 25.38
N ASP A 3 -11.12 2.78 25.80
CA ASP A 3 -10.63 4.10 25.51
C ASP A 3 -9.99 4.02 24.12
N THR A 4 -10.75 4.32 23.07
CA THR A 4 -10.18 4.50 21.72
C THR A 4 -9.93 5.99 21.54
N SER A 5 -9.12 6.59 22.42
CA SER A 5 -8.49 7.87 22.14
C SER A 5 -7.41 7.61 21.08
N THR A 6 -7.82 7.64 19.81
CA THR A 6 -6.91 7.59 18.67
C THR A 6 -6.17 8.93 18.65
N ALA A 7 -5.05 9.00 19.37
CA ALA A 7 -3.97 9.85 18.89
C ALA A 7 -3.71 9.42 17.44
N GLU A 8 -3.69 10.37 16.50
CA GLU A 8 -3.37 10.17 15.08
C GLU A 8 -1.92 9.70 14.90
N THR A 9 -1.58 8.57 15.51
CA THR A 9 -0.43 7.78 15.13
C THR A 9 -0.77 7.26 13.76
N GLU A 10 0.00 7.65 12.74
CA GLU A 10 -0.17 7.12 11.40
C GLU A 10 -0.32 5.60 11.51
N SER A 11 -1.50 5.11 11.15
CA SER A 11 -1.80 3.69 11.23
C SER A 11 -0.82 2.97 10.31
N GLN A 12 -0.13 1.97 10.85
CA GLN A 12 0.83 1.16 10.10
C GLN A 12 0.21 0.50 8.84
N PHE A 13 -1.13 0.41 8.79
CA PHE A 13 -1.89 -0.20 7.70
C PHE A 13 -2.61 0.83 6.81
N GLY A 14 -3.23 1.87 7.38
CA GLY A 14 -4.12 2.79 6.66
C GLY A 14 -5.22 3.36 7.55
N THR A 15 -6.10 4.19 6.97
CA THR A 15 -7.17 4.91 7.69
C THR A 15 -8.54 4.64 7.06
N PHE A 16 -9.61 5.05 7.73
CA PHE A 16 -10.96 5.05 7.16
C PHE A 16 -11.40 6.49 6.94
N ASP A 17 -11.96 6.79 5.76
CA ASP A 17 -12.53 8.09 5.46
C ASP A 17 -13.90 8.29 6.17
N SER A 18 -14.49 9.47 6.01
CA SER A 18 -15.78 9.82 6.63
C SER A 18 -16.95 8.96 6.14
N ASP A 19 -16.84 8.38 4.95
CA ASP A 19 -17.85 7.52 4.35
C ASP A 19 -17.63 6.04 4.73
N GLY A 20 -16.59 5.75 5.50
CA GLY A 20 -16.23 4.42 5.98
C GLY A 20 -15.42 3.59 4.97
N ASN A 21 -14.89 4.21 3.91
CA ASN A 21 -14.02 3.51 2.97
C ASN A 21 -12.61 3.41 3.54
N TYR A 22 -11.97 2.25 3.32
CA TYR A 22 -10.59 2.04 3.71
C TYR A 22 -9.63 2.72 2.73
N VAL A 23 -8.75 3.56 3.27
CA VAL A 23 -7.65 4.22 2.57
C VAL A 23 -6.33 3.61 3.06
N PRO A 24 -5.70 2.70 2.28
CA PRO A 24 -4.45 2.09 2.67
C PRO A 24 -3.32 3.12 2.77
N ARG A 25 -2.32 2.86 3.64
CA ARG A 25 -1.09 3.65 3.67
C ARG A 25 -0.32 3.48 2.37
N GLN A 26 0.38 4.53 1.94
CA GLN A 26 1.34 4.48 0.84
C GLN A 26 2.51 3.53 1.16
N ILE A 27 2.85 2.67 0.21
CA ILE A 27 4.05 1.82 0.25
C ILE A 27 5.28 2.66 -0.09
N ILE A 28 6.34 2.51 0.72
CA ILE A 28 7.64 3.16 0.55
C ILE A 28 8.76 2.11 0.55
N ASP A 29 10.00 2.48 0.23
CA ASP A 29 11.14 1.56 0.10
C ASP A 29 11.37 0.67 1.34
N ALA A 30 11.11 1.22 2.53
CA ALA A 30 11.23 0.48 3.79
C ALA A 30 10.29 -0.73 3.90
N ASP A 31 9.21 -0.75 3.12
CA ASP A 31 8.20 -1.81 3.13
C ASP A 31 8.59 -3.00 2.22
N LEU A 32 9.57 -2.82 1.33
CA LEU A 32 9.92 -3.78 0.27
C LEU A 32 11.07 -4.72 0.64
N GLY A 33 11.52 -4.71 1.89
CA GLY A 33 12.52 -5.68 2.38
C GLY A 33 13.89 -5.58 1.69
N GLY A 34 14.25 -4.39 1.19
CA GLY A 34 15.51 -4.14 0.48
C GLY A 34 15.43 -4.24 -1.04
N VAL A 35 14.24 -4.44 -1.60
CA VAL A 35 13.98 -4.32 -3.04
C VAL A 35 13.67 -2.86 -3.36
N ASP A 36 14.23 -2.34 -4.45
CA ASP A 36 13.93 -1.00 -4.94
C ASP A 36 12.48 -0.92 -5.47
N ILE A 37 11.81 0.21 -5.24
CA ILE A 37 10.40 0.38 -5.61
C ILE A 37 10.18 0.27 -7.14
N ASP A 38 11.10 0.77 -7.95
CA ASP A 38 11.00 0.69 -9.41
C ASP A 38 11.16 -0.75 -9.90
N GLU A 39 12.03 -1.52 -9.24
CA GLU A 39 12.19 -2.95 -9.51
C GLU A 39 10.95 -3.75 -9.09
N ALA A 40 10.37 -3.46 -7.92
CA ALA A 40 9.14 -4.10 -7.46
C ALA A 40 7.97 -3.86 -8.44
N TYR A 41 7.84 -2.62 -8.95
CA TYR A 41 6.84 -2.32 -9.98
C TYR A 41 7.07 -3.13 -11.25
N THR A 42 8.30 -3.10 -11.77
CA THR A 42 8.66 -3.81 -13.01
C THR A 42 8.46 -5.33 -12.87
N SER A 43 8.74 -5.91 -11.71
CA SER A 43 8.54 -7.34 -11.45
C SER A 43 7.08 -7.77 -11.56
N THR A 44 6.12 -6.86 -11.34
CA THR A 44 4.69 -7.15 -11.46
C THR A 44 4.13 -6.79 -12.83
N MET A 45 4.88 -6.06 -13.65
CA MET A 45 4.47 -5.72 -15.01
C MET A 45 4.53 -6.95 -15.89
N VAL A 46 3.45 -7.18 -16.63
CA VAL A 46 3.38 -8.23 -17.65
C VAL A 46 3.56 -7.57 -19.00
N THR A 47 4.60 -7.96 -19.73
CA THR A 47 4.76 -7.57 -21.13
C THR A 47 3.79 -8.38 -21.98
N VAL A 48 2.92 -7.70 -22.74
CA VAL A 48 2.04 -8.34 -23.72
C VAL A 48 2.66 -8.12 -25.10
N GLU A 49 3.09 -9.22 -25.74
CA GLU A 49 3.52 -9.19 -27.14
C GLU A 49 2.31 -9.30 -28.08
N ASP A 50 2.42 -8.70 -29.27
CA ASP A 50 1.33 -8.68 -30.25
C ASP A 50 0.97 -10.11 -30.66
N GLY A 51 -0.29 -10.50 -30.42
CA GLY A 51 -0.79 -11.85 -30.65
C GLY A 51 -0.80 -12.81 -29.44
N GLN A 52 -0.40 -12.36 -28.24
CA GLN A 52 -0.62 -13.13 -27.01
C GLN A 52 -2.04 -12.88 -26.45
N LEU A 53 -2.84 -13.95 -26.41
CA LEU A 53 -4.03 -14.11 -25.56
C LEU A 53 -3.68 -14.96 -24.34
#